data_AF-A0A2N2IQB2-F1
#
_entry.id   AF-A0A2N2IQB2-F1
#
_cell.length_a   1.000
_cell.length_b   1.000
_cell.length_c   1.000
_cell.angle_alpha   90.00
_cell.angle_beta   90.00
_cell.angle_gamma   90.00
#
_symmetry.space_group_name_H-M   'P 1'
#
loop_
_entity.id
_entity.type
_entity.pdbx_description
1 polymer ?
#
loop_
_entity_poly.entity_id
_entity_poly.type
_entity_poly.pdbx_seq_one_letter_code
_entity_poly.pdbx_strand_id
1 'polypeptide(L)'
;MTALLVASCCSVFAISWAVRELWLASTALNLQPALLCRGLTGHAGGLTCLERAMRAEADAWETHFVRALVRARSVEEARAEANAVLLEVDGRLSANTRTYAACARIAVFGCLIGAAWLFMAGQGLTTAVVDVFAIGAAGVLSTLAAGKEAKRLVRRKREELDGWVEDLIRASWPDAQGG
;
A
#
# COMPACT_ATOMS: atom_id res chain seq x y z
N MET A 1 36.98 1.72 7.89
CA MET A 1 35.88 2.30 8.68
C MET A 1 34.84 3.03 7.81
N THR A 2 35.27 3.86 6.86
CA THR A 2 34.38 4.62 5.95
C THR A 2 33.49 3.75 5.05
N ALA A 3 33.99 2.63 4.51
CA ALA A 3 33.20 1.72 3.66
C ALA A 3 32.00 1.08 4.37
N LEU A 4 32.19 0.64 5.63
CA LEU A 4 31.12 0.09 6.47
C LEU A 4 30.05 1.14 6.80
N LEU A 5 30.47 2.38 7.08
CA LEU A 5 29.56 3.49 7.33
C LEU A 5 28.67 3.77 6.10
N VAL A 6 29.26 3.81 4.90
CA VAL A 6 28.50 4.05 3.67
C VAL A 6 27.50 2.92 3.40
N ALA A 7 27.92 1.65 3.48
CA ALA A 7 27.02 0.51 3.31
C ALA A 7 25.89 0.49 4.34
N SER A 8 26.20 0.83 5.59
CA SER A 8 25.23 0.91 6.68
C SER A 8 24.23 2.04 6.47
N CYS A 9 24.68 3.25 6.14
CA CYS A 9 23.81 4.40 5.88
C CYS A 9 22.83 4.12 4.73
N CYS A 10 23.32 3.57 3.62
CA CYS A 10 22.46 3.23 2.47
C CYS A 10 21.44 2.15 2.83
N SER A 11 21.84 1.14 3.61
CA SER A 11 20.94 0.05 4.01
C SER A 11 19.90 0.50 5.04
N VAL A 12 20.30 1.29 6.04
CA VAL A 12 19.39 1.87 7.04
C VAL A 12 18.40 2.83 6.38
N PHE A 13 18.85 3.67 5.45
CA PHE A 13 17.99 4.55 4.69
C PHE A 13 16.95 3.77 3.87
N ALA A 14 17.41 2.76 3.11
CA ALA A 14 16.53 1.92 2.30
C ALA A 14 15.47 1.19 3.16
N ILE A 15 15.88 0.61 4.30
CA ILE A 15 14.98 -0.06 5.23
C ILE A 15 13.99 0.93 5.85
N SER A 16 14.47 2.05 6.37
CA SER A 16 13.62 3.04 7.06
C SER A 16 12.58 3.62 6.11
N TRP A 17 12.97 3.89 4.86
CA TRP A 17 12.05 4.34 3.83
C TRP A 17 11.02 3.27 3.48
N ALA A 18 11.45 2.02 3.29
CA ALA A 18 10.54 0.90 3.02
C ALA A 18 9.53 0.66 4.15
N VAL A 19 9.96 0.77 5.41
CA VAL A 19 9.09 0.64 6.58
C VAL A 19 8.12 1.81 6.67
N ARG A 20 8.57 3.04 6.39
CA ARG A 20 7.70 4.22 6.34
C ARG A 20 6.62 4.08 5.27
N GLU A 21 6.98 3.62 4.08
CA GLU A 21 6.03 3.38 2.98
C GLU A 21 5.02 2.27 3.34
N LEU A 22 5.47 1.20 4.01
CA LEU A 22 4.59 0.15 4.49
C LEU A 22 3.62 0.69 5.55
N TRP A 23 4.11 1.54 6.45
CA TRP A 23 3.28 2.20 7.47
C TRP A 23 2.25 3.12 6.83
N LEU A 24 2.66 3.99 5.89
CA LEU A 24 1.75 4.86 5.15
C LEU A 24 0.69 4.07 4.39
N ALA A 25 1.07 2.97 3.74
CA ALA A 25 0.12 2.08 3.08
C ALA A 25 -0.86 1.45 4.07
N SER A 26 -0.39 1.04 5.27
CA SER A 26 -1.26 0.48 6.31
C SER A 26 -2.24 1.52 6.89
N THR A 27 -1.80 2.77 7.04
CA THR A 27 -2.62 3.85 7.61
C THR A 27 -3.55 4.48 6.59
N ALA A 28 -3.18 4.54 5.31
CA ALA A 28 -4.05 5.01 4.23
C ALA A 28 -5.21 4.04 3.95
N LEU A 29 -5.07 2.78 4.38
CA LEU A 29 -6.06 1.71 4.23
C LEU A 29 -6.89 1.46 5.50
N ASN A 30 -6.93 2.40 6.44
CA ASN A 30 -7.63 2.28 7.74
C ASN A 30 -9.16 2.38 7.66
N LEU A 31 -9.77 2.04 6.52
CA LEU A 31 -11.21 1.87 6.48
C LEU A 31 -11.60 0.75 7.44
N GLN A 32 -12.68 0.94 8.21
CA GLN A 32 -13.35 -0.12 8.95
C GLN A 32 -14.66 -0.49 8.23
N PRO A 33 -14.61 -1.27 7.12
CA PRO A 33 -15.77 -1.59 6.29
C PRO A 33 -16.94 -2.19 7.10
N ALA A 34 -16.62 -2.96 8.14
CA ALA A 34 -17.61 -3.57 9.03
C ALA A 34 -18.46 -2.54 9.81
N LEU A 35 -17.88 -1.40 10.22
CA LEU A 35 -18.62 -0.34 10.91
C LEU A 35 -19.51 0.43 9.93
N LEU A 36 -19.02 0.68 8.72
CA LEU A 36 -19.78 1.31 7.64
C LEU A 36 -20.98 0.47 7.24
N CYS A 37 -20.79 -0.83 6.98
CA CYS A 37 -21.89 -1.75 6.67
C CYS A 37 -22.94 -1.84 7.78
N ARG A 38 -22.54 -1.90 9.04
CA ARG A 38 -23.48 -1.91 10.17
C ARG A 38 -24.27 -0.59 10.28
N GLY A 39 -23.62 0.54 10.00
CA GLY A 39 -24.30 1.84 9.95
C GLY A 39 -25.31 1.93 8.81
N LEU A 40 -25.00 1.31 7.66
CA LEU A 40 -25.86 1.31 6.47
C LEU A 40 -27.05 0.36 6.58
N THR A 41 -26.84 -0.86 7.08
CA THR A 41 -27.92 -1.86 7.23
C THR A 41 -28.89 -1.51 8.37
N GLY A 42 -28.46 -0.69 9.33
CA GLY A 42 -29.28 -0.23 10.45
C GLY A 42 -30.19 0.98 10.15
N HIS A 43 -30.15 1.56 8.94
CA HIS A 43 -30.93 2.75 8.61
C HIS A 43 -31.49 2.74 7.18
N ALA A 44 -32.81 2.92 7.05
CA ALA A 44 -33.42 3.23 5.76
C ALA A 44 -32.84 4.55 5.22
N GLY A 45 -32.26 4.53 4.02
CA GLY A 45 -31.52 5.67 3.45
C GLY A 45 -30.10 5.86 4.03
N GLY A 46 -29.53 4.82 4.65
CA GLY A 46 -28.20 4.86 5.27
C GLY A 46 -27.11 5.43 4.37
N LEU A 47 -27.11 5.11 3.07
CA LEU A 47 -26.09 5.59 2.12
C LEU A 47 -26.13 7.11 1.94
N THR A 48 -27.32 7.70 1.85
CA THR A 48 -27.48 9.16 1.73
C THR A 48 -27.17 9.89 3.04
N CYS A 49 -27.35 9.24 4.19
CA CYS A 49 -26.91 9.76 5.48
C CYS A 49 -25.38 9.70 5.61
N LEU A 50 -24.76 8.61 5.19
CA LEU A 50 -23.32 8.44 5.19
C LEU A 50 -22.64 9.45 4.25
N GLU A 51 -23.16 9.62 3.03
CA GLU A 51 -22.68 10.64 2.09
C GLU A 51 -22.72 12.05 2.70
N ARG A 52 -23.79 12.36 3.45
CA ARG A 52 -23.93 13.64 4.16
C ARG A 52 -22.92 13.79 5.29
N ALA A 53 -22.70 12.75 6.08
CA ALA A 53 -21.73 12.75 7.17
C ALA A 53 -20.29 12.94 6.64
N MET A 54 -19.99 12.39 5.47
CA MET A 54 -18.66 12.44 4.85
C MET A 54 -18.40 13.73 4.04
N ARG A 55 -19.34 14.69 4.02
CA ARG A 55 -19.15 15.96 3.28
C ARG A 55 -17.95 16.78 3.76
N ALA A 56 -17.55 16.65 5.03
CA ALA A 56 -16.39 17.33 5.59
C ALA A 56 -15.05 16.81 5.03
N GLU A 57 -15.03 15.57 4.51
CA GLU A 57 -13.84 14.90 3.99
C GLU A 57 -13.96 14.72 2.47
N ALA A 58 -14.21 15.82 1.77
CA ALA A 58 -14.59 15.80 0.34
C ALA A 58 -13.56 15.17 -0.59
N ASP A 59 -12.27 15.23 -0.24
CA ASP A 59 -11.15 14.73 -1.05
C ASP A 59 -10.74 13.28 -0.71
N ALA A 60 -11.37 12.68 0.30
CA ALA A 60 -11.13 11.29 0.68
C ALA A 60 -11.74 10.36 -0.38
N TRP A 61 -11.00 9.34 -0.82
CA TRP A 61 -11.45 8.40 -1.86
C TRP A 61 -12.72 7.65 -1.42
N GLU A 62 -12.88 7.45 -0.11
CA GLU A 62 -14.07 6.90 0.54
C GLU A 62 -15.31 7.74 0.26
N THR A 63 -15.18 9.06 0.31
CA THR A 63 -16.27 10.00 0.02
C THR A 63 -16.64 9.94 -1.46
N HIS A 64 -15.63 9.82 -2.34
CA HIS A 64 -15.86 9.59 -3.77
C HIS A 64 -16.61 8.28 -4.02
N PHE A 65 -16.19 7.19 -3.36
CA PHE A 65 -16.83 5.88 -3.44
C PHE A 65 -18.30 5.92 -3.01
N VAL A 66 -18.59 6.45 -1.81
CA VAL A 66 -19.95 6.54 -1.29
C VAL A 66 -20.82 7.42 -2.19
N ARG A 67 -20.31 8.56 -2.67
CA ARG A 67 -21.04 9.43 -3.61
C ARG A 67 -21.35 8.74 -4.93
N ALA A 68 -20.39 7.98 -5.47
CA ALA A 68 -20.59 7.27 -6.73
C ALA A 68 -21.69 6.21 -6.58
N LEU A 69 -21.71 5.49 -5.47
CA LEU A 69 -22.76 4.52 -5.16
C LEU A 69 -24.12 5.14 -4.89
N VAL A 70 -24.21 6.31 -4.24
CA VAL A 70 -25.50 7.02 -4.09
C VAL A 70 -26.06 7.45 -5.45
N ARG A 71 -25.18 7.80 -6.41
CA ARG A 71 -25.58 8.35 -7.71
C ARG A 71 -25.89 7.28 -8.76
N ALA A 72 -25.41 6.06 -8.56
CA ALA A 72 -25.64 4.94 -9.45
C ALA A 72 -27.15 4.64 -9.57
N ARG A 73 -27.61 4.40 -10.80
CA ARG A 73 -29.02 4.14 -11.12
C ARG A 73 -29.29 2.65 -11.29
N SER A 74 -28.26 1.84 -11.46
CA SER A 74 -28.34 0.37 -11.52
C SER A 74 -27.22 -0.30 -10.74
N VAL A 75 -27.38 -1.59 -10.48
CA VAL A 75 -26.38 -2.45 -9.83
C VAL A 75 -25.10 -2.53 -10.67
N GLU A 76 -25.23 -2.61 -11.99
CA GLU A 76 -24.10 -2.64 -12.92
C GLU A 76 -23.32 -1.32 -12.90
N GLU A 77 -24.03 -0.19 -12.87
CA GLU A 77 -23.43 1.15 -12.77
C GLU A 77 -22.71 1.31 -11.42
N ALA A 78 -23.33 0.87 -10.33
CA ALA A 78 -22.72 0.88 -8.99
C ALA A 78 -21.43 0.05 -8.94
N ARG A 79 -21.43 -1.14 -9.53
CA ARG A 79 -20.21 -1.98 -9.66
C ARG A 79 -19.15 -1.32 -10.53
N ALA A 80 -19.53 -0.72 -11.66
CA ALA A 80 -18.58 -0.07 -12.56
C ALA A 80 -17.87 1.11 -11.87
N GLU A 81 -18.63 1.94 -11.16
CA GLU A 81 -18.12 3.08 -10.40
C GLU A 81 -17.24 2.65 -9.23
N ALA A 82 -17.67 1.65 -8.46
CA ALA A 82 -16.87 1.05 -7.40
C ALA A 82 -15.51 0.54 -7.92
N ASN A 83 -15.53 -0.19 -9.04
CA ASN A 83 -14.31 -0.68 -9.68
C ASN A 83 -13.40 0.45 -10.17
N ALA A 84 -13.96 1.55 -10.69
CA ALA A 84 -13.18 2.70 -11.14
C ALA A 84 -12.43 3.36 -9.96
N VAL A 85 -13.10 3.57 -8.83
CA VAL A 85 -12.47 4.14 -7.62
C VAL A 85 -11.41 3.18 -7.06
N LEU A 86 -11.71 1.88 -6.98
CA LEU A 86 -10.75 0.88 -6.51
C LEU A 86 -9.51 0.79 -7.43
N LEU A 87 -9.69 0.92 -8.75
CA LEU A 87 -8.59 0.96 -9.71
C LEU A 87 -7.70 2.19 -9.51
N GLU A 88 -8.27 3.35 -9.19
CA GLU A 88 -7.50 4.55 -8.87
C GLU A 88 -6.69 4.38 -7.58
N VAL A 89 -7.31 3.82 -6.54
CA VAL A 89 -6.65 3.50 -5.27
C VAL A 89 -5.50 2.50 -5.49
N ASP A 90 -5.73 1.45 -6.28
CA ASP A 90 -4.69 0.51 -6.70
C ASP A 90 -3.56 1.19 -7.47
N GLY A 91 -3.89 2.13 -8.36
CA GLY A 91 -2.92 2.93 -9.11
C GLY A 91 -1.98 3.68 -8.17
N ARG A 92 -2.54 4.36 -7.16
CA ARG A 92 -1.78 5.09 -6.13
C ARG A 92 -0.92 4.15 -5.27
N LEU A 93 -1.45 3.00 -4.86
CA LEU A 93 -0.71 1.99 -4.09
C LEU A 93 0.39 1.31 -4.92
N SER A 94 0.18 1.10 -6.22
CA SER A 94 1.14 0.48 -7.12
C SER A 94 2.34 1.37 -7.41
N ALA A 95 2.17 2.69 -7.42
CA ALA A 95 3.27 3.65 -7.56
C ALA A 95 4.34 3.42 -6.47
N ASN A 96 3.91 3.08 -5.25
CA ASN A 96 4.80 2.79 -4.13
C ASN A 96 5.62 1.50 -4.34
N THR A 97 5.18 0.55 -5.20
CA THR A 97 5.95 -0.66 -5.51
C THR A 97 7.26 -0.38 -6.23
N ARG A 98 7.31 0.68 -7.05
CA ARG A 98 8.54 1.13 -7.73
C ARG A 98 9.54 1.71 -6.73
N THR A 99 9.05 2.31 -5.65
CA THR A 99 9.85 2.87 -4.56
C THR A 99 10.65 1.79 -3.81
N TYR A 100 10.05 0.63 -3.54
CA TYR A 100 10.79 -0.49 -2.91
C TYR A 100 11.91 -1.03 -3.81
N ALA A 101 11.68 -1.12 -5.13
CA ALA A 101 12.73 -1.54 -6.07
C ALA A 101 13.88 -0.51 -6.14
N ALA A 102 13.56 0.78 -6.06
CA ALA A 102 14.58 1.84 -5.97
C ALA A 102 15.37 1.75 -4.66
N CYS A 103 14.72 1.53 -3.53
CA CYS A 103 15.37 1.37 -2.23
C CYS A 103 16.32 0.15 -2.21
N ALA A 104 15.90 -0.98 -2.79
CA ALA A 104 16.75 -2.16 -2.92
C ALA A 104 18.00 -1.86 -3.78
N ARG A 105 17.84 -1.12 -4.88
CA ARG A 105 18.99 -0.69 -5.72
C ARG A 105 19.94 0.23 -4.95
N ILE A 106 19.42 1.15 -4.14
CA ILE A 106 20.25 2.03 -3.30
C ILE A 106 21.10 1.21 -2.32
N ALA A 107 20.53 0.19 -1.69
CA ALA A 107 21.29 -0.73 -0.83
C ALA A 107 22.38 -1.49 -1.61
N VAL A 108 22.08 -1.99 -2.83
CA VAL A 108 23.07 -2.63 -3.70
C VAL A 108 24.20 -1.67 -4.08
N PHE A 109 23.88 -0.43 -4.50
CA PHE A 109 24.90 0.54 -4.90
C PHE A 109 25.78 0.96 -3.73
N GLY A 110 25.21 1.20 -2.54
CA GLY A 110 25.98 1.51 -1.34
C GLY A 110 26.97 0.39 -0.98
N CYS A 111 26.55 -0.87 -1.13
CA CYS A 111 27.40 -2.04 -0.95
C CYS A 111 28.54 -2.09 -1.97
N LEU A 112 28.23 -1.92 -3.27
CA LEU A 112 29.23 -1.96 -4.34
C LEU A 112 30.28 -0.86 -4.20
N ILE A 113 29.85 0.35 -3.82
CA ILE A 113 30.76 1.48 -3.56
C ILE A 113 31.65 1.18 -2.36
N GLY A 114 31.10 0.64 -1.27
CA GLY A 114 31.86 0.23 -0.09
C GLY A 114 32.91 -0.84 -0.41
N ALA A 115 32.53 -1.86 -1.19
CA ALA A 115 33.44 -2.91 -1.63
C ALA A 115 34.54 -2.36 -2.55
N ALA A 116 34.20 -1.52 -3.54
CA ALA A 116 35.16 -0.88 -4.43
C ALA A 116 36.20 -0.05 -3.67
N TRP A 117 35.77 0.67 -2.62
CA TRP A 117 36.69 1.41 -1.75
C TRP A 117 37.65 0.50 -1.00
N LEU A 118 37.18 -0.61 -0.46
CA LEU A 118 38.04 -1.59 0.22
C LEU A 118 39.05 -2.22 -0.75
N PHE A 119 38.64 -2.50 -1.99
CA PHE A 119 39.55 -2.96 -3.04
C PHE A 119 40.63 -1.93 -3.39
N MET A 120 40.26 -0.66 -3.59
CA MET A 120 41.22 0.42 -3.85
C MET A 120 42.19 0.65 -2.68
N ALA A 121 41.75 0.39 -1.44
CA ALA A 121 42.58 0.46 -0.24
C ALA A 121 43.47 -0.78 -0.01
N GLY A 122 43.49 -1.75 -0.94
CA GLY A 122 44.27 -2.98 -0.81
C GLY A 122 43.70 -4.01 0.17
N GLN A 123 42.45 -3.85 0.60
CA GLN A 123 41.77 -4.71 1.59
C GLN A 123 40.78 -5.69 0.97
N GLY A 124 40.90 -5.99 -0.33
CA GLY A 124 39.92 -6.74 -1.13
C GLY A 124 39.61 -8.18 -0.70
N LEU A 125 40.45 -8.80 0.14
CA LEU A 125 40.29 -10.18 0.64
C LEU A 125 40.15 -10.26 2.17
N THR A 126 39.70 -9.16 2.79
CA THR A 126 39.51 -9.10 4.25
C THR A 126 38.06 -9.39 4.64
N THR A 127 37.86 -9.76 5.92
CA THR A 127 36.52 -9.90 6.52
C THR A 127 35.67 -8.62 6.39
N ALA A 128 36.30 -7.45 6.31
CA ALA A 128 35.61 -6.17 6.10
C ALA A 128 34.81 -6.12 4.79
N VAL A 129 35.26 -6.81 3.73
CA VAL A 129 34.52 -6.90 2.47
C VAL A 129 33.27 -7.77 2.65
N VAL A 130 33.41 -8.89 3.38
CA VAL A 130 32.29 -9.78 3.72
C VAL A 130 31.23 -9.02 4.54
N ASP A 131 31.65 -8.21 5.51
CA ASP A 131 30.73 -7.41 6.33
C ASP A 131 29.96 -6.37 5.50
N VAL A 132 30.62 -5.70 4.55
CA VAL A 132 29.97 -4.76 3.63
C VAL A 132 28.91 -5.47 2.78
N PHE A 133 29.22 -6.65 2.25
CA PHE A 133 28.25 -7.45 1.49
C PHE A 133 27.10 -7.98 2.35
N ALA A 134 27.38 -8.40 3.59
CA ALA A 134 26.36 -8.84 4.53
C ALA A 134 25.37 -7.72 4.85
N ILE A 135 25.87 -6.50 5.12
CA ILE A 135 25.03 -5.32 5.38
C ILE A 135 24.20 -4.95 4.15
N GLY A 136 24.83 -4.91 2.97
CA GLY A 136 24.12 -4.66 1.70
C GLY A 136 23.02 -5.69 1.44
N ALA A 137 23.31 -6.97 1.63
CA ALA A 137 22.34 -8.06 1.47
C ALA A 137 21.18 -7.92 2.46
N ALA A 138 21.45 -7.60 3.73
CA ALA A 138 20.41 -7.36 4.73
C ALA A 138 19.50 -6.19 4.34
N GLY A 139 20.06 -5.09 3.84
CA GLY A 139 19.31 -3.93 3.32
C GLY A 139 18.37 -4.30 2.18
N VAL A 140 18.89 -5.05 1.19
CA VAL A 140 18.11 -5.51 0.03
C VAL A 140 17.00 -6.47 0.45
N LEU A 141 17.32 -7.50 1.22
CA LEU A 141 16.37 -8.52 1.64
C LEU A 141 15.23 -7.92 2.48
N SER A 142 15.55 -7.03 3.42
CA SER A 142 14.57 -6.34 4.26
C SER A 142 13.64 -5.45 3.42
N THR A 143 14.19 -4.71 2.46
CA THR A 143 13.41 -3.85 1.55
C THR A 143 12.47 -4.68 0.65
N LEU A 144 12.96 -5.80 0.13
CA LEU A 144 12.16 -6.71 -0.68
C LEU A 144 11.07 -7.42 0.14
N ALA A 145 11.37 -7.79 1.38
CA ALA A 145 10.39 -8.36 2.31
C ALA A 145 9.28 -7.36 2.60
N ALA A 146 9.62 -6.10 2.91
CA ALA A 146 8.64 -5.02 3.09
C ALA A 146 7.78 -4.81 1.83
N GLY A 147 8.39 -4.81 0.65
CA GLY A 147 7.65 -4.69 -0.62
C GLY A 147 6.71 -5.88 -0.90
N LYS A 148 7.11 -7.10 -0.54
CA LYS A 148 6.24 -8.30 -0.64
C LYS A 148 5.07 -8.21 0.34
N GLU A 149 5.33 -7.77 1.57
CA GLU A 149 4.29 -7.64 2.59
C GLU A 149 3.32 -6.51 2.27
N ALA A 150 3.79 -5.38 1.76
CA ALA A 150 2.94 -4.32 1.24
C ALA A 150 2.00 -4.83 0.13
N LYS A 151 2.51 -5.60 -0.84
CA LYS A 151 1.68 -6.21 -1.89
C LYS A 151 0.64 -7.19 -1.32
N ARG A 152 1.02 -8.00 -0.33
CA ARG A 152 0.10 -8.93 0.34
C ARG A 152 -0.99 -8.19 1.10
N LEU A 153 -0.63 -7.13 1.81
CA LEU A 153 -1.56 -6.29 2.56
C LEU A 153 -2.56 -5.64 1.60
N VAL A 154 -2.08 -5.01 0.52
CA VAL A 154 -2.93 -4.40 -0.51
C VAL A 154 -3.87 -5.44 -1.13
N ARG A 155 -3.37 -6.62 -1.49
CA ARG A 155 -4.20 -7.69 -2.05
C ARG A 155 -5.28 -8.15 -1.07
N ARG A 156 -4.93 -8.43 0.18
CA ARG A 156 -5.91 -8.84 1.21
C ARG A 156 -6.96 -7.75 1.43
N LYS A 157 -6.53 -6.49 1.49
CA LYS A 157 -7.44 -5.35 1.66
C LYS A 157 -8.35 -5.15 0.46
N ARG A 158 -7.86 -5.38 -0.75
CA ARG A 158 -8.69 -5.39 -1.96
C ARG A 158 -9.72 -6.51 -1.91
N GLU A 159 -9.32 -7.74 -1.58
CA GLU A 159 -10.25 -8.87 -1.44
C GLU A 159 -11.33 -8.57 -0.37
N GLU A 160 -10.97 -7.94 0.75
CA GLU A 160 -11.91 -7.46 1.79
C GLU A 160 -12.84 -6.34 1.26
N LEU A 161 -12.31 -5.39 0.49
CA LEU A 161 -13.09 -4.29 -0.11
C LEU A 161 -14.04 -4.78 -1.21
N ASP A 162 -13.62 -5.71 -2.06
CA ASP A 162 -14.44 -6.30 -3.12
C ASP A 162 -15.64 -7.03 -2.51
N GLY A 163 -15.43 -7.83 -1.46
CA GLY A 163 -16.51 -8.47 -0.71
C GLY A 163 -17.47 -7.46 -0.07
N TRP A 164 -16.91 -6.35 0.44
CA TRP A 164 -17.70 -5.27 1.03
C TRP A 164 -18.55 -4.51 0.00
N VAL A 165 -18.00 -4.20 -1.17
CA VAL A 165 -18.74 -3.54 -2.27
C VAL A 165 -19.97 -4.36 -2.63
N GLU A 166 -19.81 -5.69 -2.76
CA GLU A 166 -20.92 -6.60 -3.06
C GLU A 166 -21.99 -6.61 -1.98
N ASP A 167 -21.59 -6.68 -0.70
CA ASP A 167 -22.53 -6.64 0.43
C ASP A 167 -23.29 -5.30 0.50
N LEU A 168 -22.61 -4.19 0.19
CA LEU A 168 -23.19 -2.85 0.24
C LEU A 168 -24.13 -2.60 -0.94
N ILE A 169 -23.78 -3.07 -2.14
CA ILE A 169 -24.69 -3.07 -3.29
C ILE A 169 -25.93 -3.92 -2.98
N ARG A 170 -25.75 -5.12 -2.40
CA ARG A 170 -26.87 -5.99 -2.00
C ARG A 170 -27.78 -5.33 -0.96
N ALA A 171 -27.21 -4.65 0.03
CA ALA A 171 -27.98 -3.95 1.06
C ALA A 171 -28.76 -2.76 0.49
N SER A 172 -28.28 -2.16 -0.59
CA SER A 172 -28.84 -0.93 -1.16
C SER A 172 -29.83 -1.19 -2.30
N TRP A 173 -29.73 -2.34 -2.97
CA TRP A 173 -30.65 -2.82 -4.01
C TRP A 173 -31.14 -4.25 -3.72
N PRO A 174 -31.96 -4.46 -2.67
CA PRO A 174 -32.45 -5.79 -2.28
C PRO A 174 -33.36 -6.44 -3.34
N ASP A 175 -34.06 -5.63 -4.15
CA ASP A 175 -35.05 -6.11 -5.13
C ASP A 175 -34.44 -6.64 -6.44
N ALA A 176 -33.14 -6.46 -6.67
CA ALA A 176 -32.46 -6.87 -7.90
C ALA A 176 -32.16 -8.38 -8.01
N GLN A 177 -32.44 -9.18 -6.97
CA GLN A 177 -32.17 -10.64 -6.95
C GLN A 177 -33.43 -11.51 -7.16
N GLY A 178 -34.60 -10.91 -7.39
CA GLY A 178 -35.89 -11.62 -7.51
C GLY A 178 -36.41 -11.84 -8.94
N GLY A 179 -35.56 -11.73 -9.97
CA GLY A 179 -35.94 -11.89 -11.39
C GLY A 179 -35.40 -13.16 -12.01
#